data_AF-A0A7R9LW69-F1
#
_entry.id   AF-A0A7R9LW69-F1
#
_cell.length_a   1.000
_cell.length_b   1.000
_cell.length_c   1.000
_cell.angle_alpha   90.00
_cell.angle_beta   90.00
_cell.angle_gamma   90.00
#
_symmetry.space_group_name_H-M   'P 1'
#
loop_
_entity.id
_entity.type
_entity.pdbx_description
1 polymer ?
#
loop_
_entity_poly.entity_id
_entity_poly.type
_entity_poly.pdbx_seq_one_letter_code
_entity_poly.pdbx_strand_id
1 'polypeptide(L)'
;MSEANVPRLLATAKYRYADQSKRDIMSAINNYRNLSPLVEKYVYPDGSDRDLLCLTGTIPVPYKGSVYNIPVTIWLTESHPYNAPICYVKPTQDMTIKVSKHVDNSGRIYLPYLSDWKANTSDLLGVIQVMICVFGETPPVYSK
;
A
#
# COMPACT_ATOMS: atom_id res chain seq x y z
N MET A 1 -14.35 -7.37 -7.44
CA MET A 1 -14.03 -6.49 -8.59
C MET A 1 -12.89 -7.13 -9.36
N SER A 2 -13.08 -7.39 -10.66
CA SER A 2 -12.18 -8.26 -11.42
C SER A 2 -10.86 -7.57 -11.78
N GLU A 3 -9.80 -8.37 -11.76
CA GLU A 3 -8.45 -8.10 -12.31
C GLU A 3 -8.47 -7.38 -13.68
N ALA A 4 -9.55 -7.55 -14.45
CA ALA A 4 -9.78 -6.96 -15.77
C ALA A 4 -9.69 -5.42 -15.82
N ASN A 5 -9.85 -4.71 -14.69
CA ASN A 5 -9.90 -3.25 -14.69
C ASN A 5 -8.54 -2.55 -14.52
N VAL A 6 -7.48 -3.25 -14.10
CA VAL A 6 -6.16 -2.63 -13.82
C VAL A 6 -5.58 -1.87 -15.02
N PRO A 7 -5.57 -2.41 -16.27
CA PRO A 7 -5.06 -1.66 -17.43
C PRO A 7 -5.81 -0.35 -17.67
N ARG A 8 -7.14 -0.36 -17.47
CA ARG A 8 -7.97 0.85 -17.62
C ARG A 8 -7.64 1.88 -16.55
N LEU A 9 -7.46 1.45 -15.30
CA LEU A 9 -7.09 2.34 -14.19
C LEU A 9 -5.72 3.00 -14.43
N LEU A 10 -4.73 2.24 -14.88
CA LEU A 10 -3.40 2.75 -15.22
C LEU A 10 -3.45 3.75 -16.38
N ALA A 11 -4.30 3.51 -17.39
CA ALA A 11 -4.50 4.45 -18.48
C ALA A 11 -5.18 5.74 -18.02
N THR A 12 -6.21 5.65 -17.17
CA THR A 12 -6.88 6.82 -16.57
C THR A 12 -5.90 7.70 -15.79
N ALA A 13 -5.03 7.08 -14.99
CA ALA A 13 -4.00 7.78 -14.21
C ALA A 13 -2.71 8.08 -15.00
N LYS A 14 -2.69 7.83 -16.32
CA LYS A 14 -1.59 8.17 -17.25
C LYS A 14 -0.22 7.63 -16.84
N TYR A 15 -0.15 6.39 -16.36
CA TYR A 15 1.10 5.78 -15.91
C TYR A 15 2.08 5.55 -17.07
N ARG A 16 3.32 5.99 -16.90
CA ARG A 16 4.37 5.87 -17.93
C ARG A 16 4.82 4.42 -18.16
N TYR A 17 4.86 3.61 -17.11
CA TYR A 17 5.36 2.24 -17.13
C TYR A 17 4.25 1.22 -16.88
N ALA A 18 3.12 1.39 -17.57
CA ALA A 18 1.87 0.67 -17.30
C ALA A 18 2.02 -0.85 -17.29
N ASP A 19 2.83 -1.44 -18.18
CA ASP A 19 3.02 -2.89 -18.21
C ASP A 19 3.74 -3.43 -16.98
N GLN A 20 4.78 -2.72 -16.51
CA GLN A 20 5.49 -3.06 -15.29
C GLN A 20 4.58 -2.87 -14.07
N SER A 21 3.92 -1.72 -13.96
CA SER A 21 2.98 -1.45 -12.86
C SER A 21 1.85 -2.47 -12.81
N LYS A 22 1.28 -2.84 -13.97
CA LYS A 22 0.24 -3.87 -14.07
C LYS A 22 0.72 -5.20 -13.50
N ARG A 23 1.90 -5.68 -13.89
CA ARG A 23 2.42 -6.96 -13.39
C ARG A 23 2.60 -6.95 -11.88
N ASP A 24 3.15 -5.87 -11.34
CA ASP A 24 3.37 -5.72 -9.90
C ASP A 24 2.04 -5.65 -9.11
N ILE A 25 1.10 -4.79 -9.55
CA ILE A 25 -0.26 -4.70 -8.98
C ILE A 25 -0.96 -6.05 -9.00
N MET A 26 -0.96 -6.73 -10.16
CA MET A 26 -1.64 -8.01 -10.34
C MET A 26 -1.04 -9.08 -9.41
N SER A 27 0.29 -9.10 -9.25
CA SER A 27 0.96 -10.00 -8.31
C SER A 27 0.46 -9.77 -6.87
N ALA A 28 0.39 -8.52 -6.43
CA ALA A 28 -0.06 -8.16 -5.09
C ALA A 28 -1.53 -8.54 -4.84
N ILE A 29 -2.47 -8.16 -5.72
CA ILE A 29 -3.91 -8.41 -5.52
C ILE A 29 -4.27 -9.90 -5.69
N ASN A 30 -3.46 -10.67 -6.43
CA ASN A 30 -3.66 -12.11 -6.56
C ASN A 30 -3.31 -12.87 -5.28
N ASN A 31 -2.31 -12.40 -4.54
CA ASN A 31 -1.90 -12.95 -3.24
C ASN A 31 -2.75 -12.39 -2.09
N TYR A 32 -3.14 -11.12 -2.15
CA TYR A 32 -3.90 -10.43 -1.12
C TYR A 32 -5.26 -9.95 -1.67
N ARG A 33 -6.22 -10.88 -1.73
CA ARG A 33 -7.54 -10.68 -2.36
C ARG A 33 -8.42 -9.62 -1.70
N ASN A 34 -8.10 -9.22 -0.47
CA ASN A 34 -8.79 -8.12 0.24
C ASN A 34 -8.30 -6.73 -0.19
N LEU A 35 -7.26 -6.64 -1.01
CA LEU A 35 -6.81 -5.39 -1.61
C LEU A 35 -7.49 -5.18 -2.95
N SER A 36 -8.09 -4.00 -3.13
CA SER A 36 -8.74 -3.60 -4.37
C SER A 36 -8.00 -2.43 -5.00
N PRO A 37 -7.73 -2.48 -6.32
CA PRO A 37 -7.16 -1.35 -7.04
C PRO A 37 -8.24 -0.30 -7.33
N LEU A 38 -7.89 0.97 -7.14
CA LEU A 38 -8.71 2.12 -7.50
C LEU A 38 -7.82 3.30 -7.91
N VAL A 39 -8.42 4.29 -8.58
CA VAL A 39 -7.77 5.57 -8.85
C VAL A 39 -8.41 6.60 -7.94
N GLU A 40 -7.57 7.31 -7.18
CA GLU A 40 -7.98 8.40 -6.31
C GLU A 40 -7.03 9.58 -6.48
N LYS A 41 -7.51 10.76 -6.11
CA LYS A 41 -6.69 11.97 -6.06
C LYS A 41 -5.79 11.93 -4.83
N TYR A 42 -4.49 11.92 -5.04
CA TYR A 42 -3.47 12.05 -4.00
C TYR A 42 -3.00 13.51 -3.94
N VAL A 43 -2.99 14.09 -2.73
CA VAL A 43 -2.47 15.44 -2.47
C VAL A 43 -1.09 15.31 -1.83
N TYR A 44 -0.07 15.80 -2.53
CA TYR A 44 1.31 15.82 -2.05
C TYR A 44 1.51 16.87 -0.95
N PRO A 45 2.55 16.75 -0.11
CA PRO A 45 2.85 17.73 0.93
C PRO A 45 3.10 19.16 0.43
N ASP A 46 3.47 19.33 -0.85
CA ASP A 46 3.64 20.64 -1.49
C ASP A 46 2.31 21.27 -1.95
N GLY A 47 1.18 20.59 -1.71
CA GLY A 47 -0.17 21.03 -2.09
C GLY A 47 -0.55 20.66 -3.52
N SER A 48 0.36 20.11 -4.32
CA SER A 48 0.02 19.59 -5.65
C SER A 48 -0.81 18.31 -5.54
N ASP A 49 -1.67 18.06 -6.53
CA ASP A 49 -2.45 16.82 -6.58
C ASP A 49 -2.29 16.06 -7.90
N ARG A 50 -2.48 14.74 -7.83
CA ARG A 50 -2.45 13.83 -8.96
C ARG A 50 -3.45 12.70 -8.78
N ASP A 51 -4.06 12.26 -9.86
CA ASP A 51 -4.79 11.00 -9.88
C ASP A 51 -3.79 9.84 -9.89
N LEU A 52 -3.77 9.06 -8.81
CA LEU A 52 -2.86 7.92 -8.65
C LEU A 52 -3.68 6.64 -8.47
N LEU A 53 -3.12 5.52 -8.95
CA LEU A 53 -3.62 4.22 -8.60
C LEU A 53 -3.17 3.88 -7.17
N CYS A 54 -4.10 3.41 -6.34
CA CYS A 54 -3.78 2.84 -5.04
C CYS A 54 -4.40 1.45 -4.88
N LEU A 55 -3.79 0.63 -4.02
CA LEU A 55 -4.39 -0.59 -3.51
C LEU A 55 -4.92 -0.31 -2.12
N THR A 56 -6.23 -0.44 -1.93
CA THR A 56 -6.89 -0.20 -0.63
C THR A 56 -7.60 -1.45 -0.15
N GLY A 57 -7.60 -1.68 1.16
CA GLY A 57 -8.24 -2.85 1.75
C GLY A 57 -7.53 -3.28 3.01
N THR A 58 -7.47 -4.59 3.25
CA THR A 58 -6.81 -5.15 4.44
C THR A 58 -5.76 -6.18 4.10
N ILE A 59 -4.74 -6.29 4.96
CA ILE A 59 -3.72 -7.35 4.92
C ILE A 59 -3.81 -8.20 6.20
N PRO A 60 -3.64 -9.53 6.10
CA PRO A 60 -3.70 -10.41 7.26
C PRO A 60 -2.39 -10.35 8.05
N VAL A 61 -2.45 -9.94 9.31
CA VAL A 61 -1.29 -9.80 10.20
C VAL A 61 -1.44 -10.72 11.40
N PRO A 62 -0.57 -11.73 11.57
CA PRO A 62 -0.56 -12.56 12.77
C PRO A 62 0.02 -11.79 13.95
N TYR A 63 -0.73 -11.69 15.05
CA TYR A 63 -0.30 -11.06 16.29
C TYR A 63 -0.85 -11.84 17.49
N LYS A 64 0.02 -12.27 18.40
CA LYS A 64 -0.34 -12.99 19.64
C LYS A 64 -1.33 -14.16 19.43
N GLY A 65 -1.11 -14.97 18.40
CA GLY A 65 -1.91 -16.17 18.12
C GLY A 65 -3.24 -15.92 17.39
N SER A 66 -3.56 -14.67 17.04
CA SER A 66 -4.71 -14.30 16.21
C SER A 66 -4.26 -13.61 14.93
N VAL A 67 -5.08 -13.68 13.87
CA VAL A 67 -4.84 -12.94 12.63
C VAL A 67 -5.77 -11.73 12.57
N TYR A 68 -5.18 -10.54 12.48
CA TYR A 68 -5.89 -9.27 12.38
C TYR A 68 -5.85 -8.75 10.95
N ASN A 69 -6.97 -8.26 10.46
CA ASN A 69 -7.07 -7.65 9.13
C ASN A 69 -6.73 -6.16 9.23
N ILE A 70 -5.47 -5.81 9.01
CA ILE A 70 -4.99 -4.44 9.17
C ILE A 70 -5.32 -3.63 7.92
N PRO A 71 -6.07 -2.51 8.04
CA PRO A 71 -6.44 -1.69 6.90
C PRO A 71 -5.26 -0.86 6.40
N VAL A 72 -4.96 -0.98 5.12
CA VAL A 72 -3.84 -0.30 4.46
C VAL A 72 -4.27 0.35 3.15
N THR A 73 -3.53 1.39 2.77
CA THR A 73 -3.60 1.97 1.43
C THR A 73 -2.18 2.12 0.88
N ILE A 74 -1.93 1.55 -0.30
CA ILE A 74 -0.63 1.55 -0.97
C ILE A 74 -0.78 2.36 -2.25
N TRP A 75 -0.30 3.60 -2.23
CA TRP A 75 -0.31 4.50 -3.38
C TRP A 75 0.88 4.23 -4.27
N LEU A 76 0.62 4.01 -5.55
CA LEU A 76 1.68 3.93 -6.54
C LEU A 76 1.96 5.34 -7.06
N THR A 77 3.23 5.69 -7.19
CA THR A 77 3.61 6.94 -7.85
C THR A 77 3.46 6.79 -9.37
N GLU A 78 3.28 7.90 -10.10
CA GLU A 78 3.18 7.94 -11.57
C GLU A 78 4.39 7.30 -12.29
N SER A 79 5.53 7.23 -11.59
CA SER A 79 6.80 6.64 -12.02
C SER A 79 7.01 5.18 -11.58
N HIS A 80 6.08 4.57 -10.86
CA HIS A 80 6.20 3.18 -10.42
C HIS A 80 6.45 2.23 -11.61
N PRO A 81 7.39 1.26 -11.52
CA PRO A 81 8.10 0.80 -10.31
C PRO A 81 9.43 1.51 -10.02
N TYR A 82 9.77 2.62 -10.68
CA TYR A 82 11.06 3.28 -10.46
C TYR A 82 11.15 4.04 -9.13
N ASN A 83 10.00 4.41 -8.57
CA ASN A 83 9.89 4.98 -7.24
C ASN A 83 9.03 4.07 -6.35
N ALA A 84 9.38 4.01 -5.08
CA ALA A 84 8.66 3.28 -4.06
C ALA A 84 7.20 3.74 -3.96
N PRO A 85 6.26 2.85 -3.57
CA PRO A 85 4.92 3.28 -3.22
C PRO A 85 4.90 4.13 -1.94
N ILE A 86 3.84 4.91 -1.76
CA ILE A 86 3.56 5.63 -0.51
C ILE A 86 2.49 4.86 0.23
N CYS A 87 2.79 4.42 1.45
CA CYS A 87 1.91 3.51 2.17
C CYS A 87 1.34 4.15 3.44
N TYR A 88 0.10 3.82 3.75
CA TYR A 88 -0.61 4.29 4.94
C TYR A 88 -1.36 3.13 5.61
N VAL A 89 -1.47 3.18 6.93
CA VAL A 89 -2.54 2.50 7.66
C VAL A 89 -3.77 3.39 7.70
N LYS A 90 -4.95 2.80 7.49
CA LYS A 90 -6.22 3.53 7.41
C LYS A 90 -7.18 3.05 8.48
N PRO A 91 -7.08 3.54 9.73
CA PRO A 91 -7.92 3.05 10.83
C PRO A 91 -9.41 3.20 10.52
N THR A 92 -10.22 2.24 10.97
CA THR A 92 -11.68 2.40 10.99
C THR A 92 -12.09 3.37 12.11
N GLN A 93 -13.38 3.70 12.18
CA GLN A 93 -13.92 4.58 13.23
C GLN A 93 -13.62 4.09 14.65
N ASP A 94 -13.50 2.77 14.83
CA ASP A 94 -13.24 2.12 16.12
C ASP A 94 -11.76 1.81 16.36
N MET A 95 -10.86 2.28 15.48
CA MET A 95 -9.42 2.09 15.61
C MET A 95 -8.70 3.41 15.86
N THR A 96 -7.53 3.33 16.48
CA THR A 96 -6.59 4.45 16.64
C THR A 96 -5.20 4.03 16.16
N ILE A 97 -4.47 4.96 15.53
CA ILE A 97 -3.10 4.73 15.08
C ILE A 97 -2.18 4.61 16.30
N LYS A 98 -1.33 3.59 16.28
CA LYS A 98 -0.22 3.45 17.22
C LYS A 98 1.06 3.95 16.57
N VAL A 99 1.45 5.18 16.92
CA VAL A 99 2.71 5.78 16.44
C VAL A 99 3.90 4.91 16.86
N SER A 100 4.83 4.71 15.93
CA SER A 100 6.05 3.91 16.13
C SER A 100 7.17 4.40 15.22
N LYS A 101 8.33 3.72 15.27
CA LYS A 101 9.42 3.94 14.30
C LYS A 101 9.01 3.71 12.83
N HIS A 102 7.92 2.97 12.59
CA HIS A 102 7.47 2.60 11.25
C HIS A 102 6.15 3.26 10.83
N VAL A 103 5.45 3.95 11.75
CA VAL A 103 4.15 4.57 11.46
C VAL A 103 4.06 5.90 12.18
N ASP A 104 3.80 6.99 11.44
CA ASP A 104 3.61 8.33 12.03
C ASP A 104 2.14 8.60 12.43
N ASN A 105 1.89 9.79 13.00
CA ASN A 105 0.55 10.23 13.44
C ASN A 105 -0.49 10.28 12.30
N SER A 106 -0.07 10.49 11.06
CA SER A 106 -0.96 10.47 9.89
C SER A 106 -1.29 9.05 9.41
N GLY A 107 -0.63 8.04 10.01
CA GLY A 107 -0.71 6.66 9.59
C GLY A 107 0.25 6.33 8.44
N ARG A 108 1.14 7.26 8.04
CA ARG A 108 2.11 6.99 6.98
C ARG A 108 3.13 5.96 7.46
N ILE A 109 3.40 4.99 6.60
CA ILE A 109 4.26 3.85 6.87
C ILE A 109 5.66 4.13 6.33
N TYR A 110 6.67 3.87 7.16
CA TYR A 110 8.10 3.99 6.84
C TYR A 110 8.79 2.66 7.12
N LEU A 111 9.33 2.03 6.08
CA LEU A 111 10.00 0.75 6.14
C LEU A 111 11.37 0.84 5.45
N PRO A 112 12.41 0.15 5.96
CA PRO A 112 13.69 0.06 5.26
C PRO A 112 13.52 -0.42 3.80
N TYR A 113 12.60 -1.36 3.56
CA TYR A 113 12.28 -1.84 2.21
C TYR A 113 11.76 -0.75 1.26
N LEU A 114 11.06 0.27 1.79
CA LEU A 114 10.61 1.42 0.99
C LEU A 114 11.76 2.42 0.77
N SER A 115 12.60 2.64 1.77
CA SER A 115 13.77 3.52 1.67
C SER A 115 14.84 2.98 0.71
N ASP A 116 15.05 1.67 0.70
CA ASP A 116 16.03 0.98 -0.14
C ASP A 116 15.44 0.43 -1.44
N TRP A 117 14.26 0.93 -1.85
CA TRP A 117 13.52 0.46 -2.99
C TRP A 117 14.35 0.50 -4.28
N LYS A 118 14.38 -0.62 -5.01
CA LYS A 118 15.07 -0.76 -6.29
C LYS A 118 14.12 -1.37 -7.31
N ALA A 119 13.84 -0.64 -8.39
CA ALA A 119 12.86 -1.01 -9.41
C ALA A 119 12.99 -2.44 -9.98
N ASN A 120 14.20 -3.00 -9.98
CA ASN A 120 14.49 -4.33 -10.55
C ASN A 120 14.36 -5.47 -9.54
N THR A 121 14.35 -5.18 -8.24
CA THR A 121 14.40 -6.20 -7.17
C THR A 121 13.35 -5.99 -6.09
N SER A 122 12.70 -4.83 -6.05
CA SER A 122 11.63 -4.50 -5.12
C SER A 122 10.29 -4.56 -5.83
N ASP A 123 9.27 -5.04 -5.12
CA ASP A 123 7.90 -5.16 -5.63
C ASP A 123 6.85 -4.89 -4.51
N LEU A 124 5.58 -4.74 -4.89
CA LEU A 124 4.50 -4.52 -3.94
C LEU A 124 4.27 -5.71 -3.02
N LEU A 125 4.53 -6.93 -3.49
CA LEU A 125 4.37 -8.14 -2.70
C LEU A 125 5.35 -8.15 -1.52
N GLY A 126 6.61 -7.79 -1.76
CA GLY A 126 7.65 -7.63 -0.75
C GLY A 126 7.33 -6.53 0.24
N VAL A 127 6.78 -5.38 -0.22
CA VAL A 127 6.28 -4.34 0.68
C VAL A 127 5.24 -4.89 1.65
N ILE A 128 4.24 -5.63 1.14
CA ILE A 128 3.18 -6.19 1.98
C ILE A 128 3.73 -7.24 2.94
N GLN A 129 4.65 -8.11 2.50
CA GLN A 129 5.29 -9.10 3.37
C GLN A 129 6.07 -8.45 4.52
N VAL A 130 6.84 -7.39 4.21
CA VAL A 130 7.57 -6.63 5.24
C VAL A 130 6.59 -5.93 6.19
N MET A 131 5.48 -5.38 5.70
CA MET A 131 4.41 -4.85 6.56
C MET A 131 3.86 -5.91 7.51
N ILE A 132 3.55 -7.12 7.01
CA ILE A 132 3.01 -8.21 7.83
C ILE A 132 3.99 -8.59 8.94
N CYS A 133 5.28 -8.72 8.63
CA CYS A 133 6.31 -9.01 9.64
C CYS A 133 6.38 -7.90 10.69
N VAL A 134 6.52 -6.64 10.27
CA VAL A 134 6.67 -5.50 11.18
C VAL A 134 5.41 -5.30 12.04
N PHE A 135 4.23 -5.41 11.46
CA PHE A 135 2.96 -5.25 12.17
C PHE A 135 2.63 -6.45 13.06
N GLY A 136 3.17 -7.64 12.76
CA GLY A 136 3.07 -8.81 13.62
C GLY A 136 3.90 -8.69 14.90
N GLU A 137 4.97 -7.89 14.89
CA GLU A 137 5.72 -7.53 16.09
C GLU A 137 5.08 -6.36 16.82
N THR A 138 4.76 -5.29 16.09
CA THR A 138 4.18 -4.05 16.62
C THR A 138 2.97 -3.63 15.79
N PRO A 139 1.75 -3.99 16.21
CA PRO A 139 0.53 -3.62 15.49
C PRO A 139 0.42 -2.09 15.32
N PRO A 140 0.10 -1.61 14.10
CA PRO A 140 0.11 -0.17 13.81
C PRO A 140 -1.19 0.52 14.20
N VAL A 141 -2.21 -0.25 14.58
CA VAL A 141 -3.52 0.23 15.05
C VAL A 141 -3.96 -0.62 16.24
N TYR A 142 -4.80 -0.03 17.09
CA TYR A 142 -5.48 -0.73 18.18
C TYR A 142 -6.96 -0.34 18.20
N SER A 143 -7.82 -1.24 18.66
CA SER A 143 -9.23 -0.94 18.92
C SER A 143 -9.36 0.04 20.07
N LYS A 144 -10.28 1.00 19.94
CA LYS A 144 -10.63 1.94 21.00
C LYS A 144 -11.23 1.24 22.22
#